data_AF-A0A8H6SUM1-F1
#
_entry.id   AF-A0A8H6SUM1-F1
#
_cell.length_a   1.000
_cell.length_b   1.000
_cell.length_c   1.000
_cell.angle_alpha   90.00
_cell.angle_beta   90.00
_cell.angle_gamma   90.00
#
_symmetry.space_group_name_H-M   'P 1'
#
loop_
_entity.id
_entity.type
_entity.pdbx_description
1 polymer ?
#
loop_
_entity_poly.entity_id
_entity_poly.type
_entity_poly.pdbx_seq_one_letter_code
_entity_poly.pdbx_strand_id
1 'polypeptide(L)'
;MESPALWSRIIVDTDNWPLTDKAVISRNLGLLSTSLTRSGSHPLDVDIIIGSPLQEDWHSASTKTVALLSEHGHRWRTLFLWCATPSYIKIMELARGKLNSLVKLELVVSRISLWHSESAAPTDIFLDCPSLRKVIFCGDSKYIPALPAAQLSSFFVFL
;
A
#
# COMPACT_ATOMS: atom_id res chain seq x y z
N MET A 1 14.40 -7.15 26.45
CA MET A 1 13.52 -6.00 26.23
C MET A 1 13.18 -5.97 24.76
N GLU A 2 11.94 -6.28 24.39
CA GLU A 2 11.46 -6.02 23.04
C GLU A 2 10.91 -4.58 23.02
N SER A 3 11.23 -3.82 21.97
CA SER A 3 10.73 -2.45 21.78
C SER A 3 9.84 -2.41 20.55
N PRO A 4 8.54 -2.74 20.67
CA PRO A 4 7.65 -2.91 19.52
C PRO A 4 7.55 -1.67 18.62
N ALA A 5 7.67 -0.48 19.22
CA ALA A 5 7.68 0.80 18.50
C ALA A 5 8.82 0.89 17.46
N LEU A 6 9.98 0.26 17.69
CA LEU A 6 11.10 0.27 16.73
C LEU A 6 10.77 -0.50 15.44
N TRP A 7 9.78 -1.39 15.48
CA TRP A 7 9.34 -2.22 14.36
C TRP A 7 8.04 -1.73 13.73
N SER A 8 7.54 -0.55 14.16
CA SER A 8 6.23 -0.04 13.76
C SER A 8 6.22 0.67 12.40
N ARG A 9 7.38 1.13 11.91
CA ARG A 9 7.52 1.65 10.55
C ARG A 9 7.97 0.52 9.64
N ILE A 10 7.16 0.19 8.64
CA ILE A 10 7.44 -0.87 7.68
C ILE A 10 7.50 -0.26 6.29
N ILE A 11 8.63 -0.45 5.62
CA ILE A 11 8.83 -0.01 4.24
C ILE A 11 9.05 -1.26 3.40
N VAL A 12 8.22 -1.47 2.40
CA VAL A 12 8.40 -2.54 1.43
C VAL A 12 8.44 -1.95 0.04
N ASP A 13 9.55 -2.18 -0.63
CA ASP A 13 9.80 -1.74 -1.99
C ASP A 13 10.06 -2.94 -2.87
N THR A 14 9.01 -3.41 -3.56
CA THR A 14 9.11 -4.56 -4.46
C THR A 14 9.67 -4.18 -5.83
N ASP A 15 9.74 -2.89 -6.18
CA ASP A 15 10.34 -2.42 -7.43
C ASP A 15 11.83 -2.74 -7.47
N ASN A 16 12.49 -2.64 -6.32
CA ASN A 16 13.92 -2.88 -6.18
C ASN A 16 14.31 -4.31 -5.79
N TRP A 17 13.37 -5.27 -5.78
CA TRP A 17 13.72 -6.66 -5.47
C TRP A 17 14.31 -7.37 -6.69
N PRO A 18 15.40 -8.15 -6.54
CA PRO A 18 15.91 -9.01 -7.60
C PRO A 18 15.02 -10.25 -7.74
N LEU A 19 13.88 -10.11 -8.42
CA LEU A 19 12.83 -11.15 -8.43
C LEU A 19 13.14 -12.38 -9.28
N THR A 20 14.25 -12.38 -10.04
CA THR A 20 14.78 -13.59 -10.68
C THR A 20 15.20 -14.65 -9.66
N ASP A 21 15.41 -14.27 -8.39
CA ASP A 21 15.75 -15.18 -7.29
C ASP A 21 14.59 -15.34 -6.30
N LYS A 22 13.89 -16.49 -6.39
CA LYS A 22 12.79 -16.85 -5.47
C LYS A 22 13.24 -16.96 -4.00
N ALA A 23 14.52 -17.21 -3.73
CA ALA A 23 15.06 -17.23 -2.38
C ALA A 23 15.06 -15.82 -1.77
N VAL A 24 15.32 -14.78 -2.57
CA VAL A 24 15.26 -13.39 -2.11
C VAL A 24 13.83 -13.00 -1.73
N ILE A 25 12.84 -13.37 -2.56
CA ILE A 25 11.43 -13.11 -2.26
C ILE A 25 11.04 -13.76 -0.93
N SER A 26 11.36 -15.05 -0.77
CA SER A 26 11.06 -15.80 0.45
C SER A 26 11.74 -15.19 1.68
N ARG A 27 13.01 -14.79 1.56
CA ARG A 27 13.76 -14.13 2.62
C ARG A 27 13.13 -12.80 3.02
N ASN A 28 12.77 -11.96 2.05
CA ASN A 28 12.18 -10.64 2.31
C ASN A 28 10.80 -10.76 2.96
N LEU A 29 9.96 -11.73 2.52
CA LEU A 29 8.70 -12.04 3.18
C LEU A 29 8.90 -12.55 4.61
N GLY A 30 9.94 -13.35 4.86
CA GLY A 30 10.31 -13.78 6.22
C GLY A 30 10.75 -12.62 7.13
N LEU A 31 11.53 -11.66 6.60
CA LEU A 31 11.92 -10.45 7.33
C LEU A 31 10.70 -9.57 7.65
N LEU A 32 9.77 -9.44 6.70
CA LEU A 32 8.52 -8.72 6.90
C LEU A 32 7.66 -9.37 8.00
N SER A 33 7.46 -10.70 7.93
CA SER A 33 6.72 -11.45 8.96
C SER A 33 7.36 -11.30 10.35
N THR A 34 8.69 -11.35 10.43
CA THR A 34 9.44 -11.12 11.68
C THR A 34 9.22 -9.71 12.21
N SER A 35 9.26 -8.70 11.34
CA SER A 35 9.04 -7.30 11.71
C SER A 35 7.61 -7.08 12.23
N LEU A 36 6.62 -7.65 11.54
CA LEU A 36 5.21 -7.62 11.95
C LEU A 36 5.01 -8.27 13.32
N THR A 37 5.65 -9.43 13.56
CA THR A 37 5.61 -10.12 14.85
C THR A 37 6.21 -9.25 15.96
N ARG A 38 7.41 -8.70 15.74
CA ARG A 38 8.12 -7.86 16.72
C ARG A 38 7.41 -6.55 17.02
N SER A 39 6.67 -6.02 16.06
CA SER A 39 5.83 -4.82 16.25
C SER A 39 4.63 -5.08 17.17
N GLY A 40 4.30 -6.34 17.47
CA GLY A 40 3.25 -6.72 18.41
C GLY A 40 1.88 -6.17 18.00
N SER A 41 1.23 -5.44 18.91
CA SER A 41 -0.04 -4.74 18.67
C SER A 41 0.13 -3.25 18.36
N HIS A 42 1.37 -2.77 18.26
CA HIS A 42 1.65 -1.34 18.08
C HIS A 42 1.04 -0.81 16.76
N PRO A 43 0.53 0.43 16.69
CA PRO A 43 0.14 1.04 15.43
C PRO A 43 1.26 1.01 14.40
N LEU A 44 0.91 0.85 13.11
CA LEU A 44 1.85 0.70 12.00
C LEU A 44 1.82 1.90 11.06
N ASP A 45 2.99 2.35 10.64
CA ASP A 45 3.17 3.28 9.53
C ASP A 45 3.77 2.48 8.36
N VAL A 46 3.01 2.32 7.28
CA VAL A 46 3.34 1.39 6.19
C VAL A 46 3.60 2.16 4.90
N ASP A 47 4.75 1.93 4.30
CA ASP A 47 5.11 2.44 2.98
C ASP A 47 5.23 1.24 2.03
N ILE A 48 4.43 1.22 0.97
CA ILE A 48 4.41 0.16 -0.04
C ILE A 48 4.75 0.78 -1.39
N ILE A 49 5.85 0.35 -1.98
CA ILE A 49 6.29 0.75 -3.32
C ILE A 49 6.15 -0.49 -4.20
N ILE A 50 5.18 -0.45 -5.12
CA ILE A 50 4.85 -1.55 -6.02
C ILE A 50 5.44 -1.25 -7.40
N GLY A 51 6.41 -2.09 -7.76
CA GLY A 51 7.19 -1.94 -8.98
C GLY A 51 6.49 -2.20 -10.31
N SER A 52 7.26 -1.98 -11.37
CA SER A 52 6.81 -2.00 -12.77
C SER A 52 6.17 -3.33 -13.19
N PRO A 53 5.07 -3.31 -13.98
CA PRO A 53 4.32 -4.49 -14.40
C PRO A 53 5.01 -5.34 -15.48
N LEU A 54 6.27 -5.03 -15.83
CA LEU A 54 6.93 -5.63 -16.98
C LEU A 54 7.18 -7.14 -16.82
N GLN A 55 7.03 -7.69 -15.62
CA GLN A 55 7.24 -9.11 -15.34
C GLN A 55 6.21 -9.64 -14.32
N GLU A 56 5.62 -10.81 -14.61
CA GLU A 56 4.59 -11.48 -13.79
C GLU A 56 5.06 -11.72 -12.34
N ASP A 57 6.35 -11.98 -12.15
CA ASP A 57 6.96 -12.19 -10.84
C ASP A 57 6.84 -10.96 -9.91
N TRP A 58 6.84 -9.74 -10.46
CA TRP A 58 6.62 -8.49 -9.70
C TRP A 58 5.21 -8.41 -9.15
N HIS A 59 4.23 -8.78 -9.96
CA HIS A 59 2.84 -8.82 -9.52
C HIS A 59 2.62 -9.85 -8.42
N SER A 60 3.22 -11.04 -8.54
CA SER A 60 3.12 -12.10 -7.53
C SER A 60 3.77 -11.69 -6.20
N ALA A 61 4.99 -11.15 -6.24
CA ALA A 61 5.70 -10.71 -5.04
C ALA A 61 4.96 -9.57 -4.31
N SER A 62 4.44 -8.61 -5.07
CA SER A 62 3.67 -7.48 -4.53
C SER A 62 2.35 -7.95 -3.92
N THR A 63 1.63 -8.85 -4.60
CA THR A 63 0.38 -9.42 -4.07
C THR A 63 0.62 -10.18 -2.77
N LYS A 64 1.66 -11.02 -2.69
CA LYS A 64 2.02 -11.75 -1.45
C LYS A 64 2.39 -10.79 -0.32
N THR A 65 3.13 -9.74 -0.63
CA THR A 65 3.52 -8.70 0.33
C THR A 65 2.30 -7.98 0.89
N VAL A 66 1.41 -7.49 0.03
CA VAL A 66 0.20 -6.79 0.46
C VAL A 66 -0.74 -7.74 1.20
N ALA A 67 -0.87 -9.00 0.77
CA ALA A 67 -1.64 -10.01 1.49
C ALA A 67 -1.17 -10.13 2.94
N LEU A 68 0.14 -10.35 3.15
CA LEU A 68 0.72 -10.48 4.49
C LEU A 68 0.55 -9.20 5.33
N LEU A 69 0.84 -8.03 4.75
CA LEU A 69 0.63 -6.75 5.45
C LEU A 69 -0.84 -6.55 5.83
N SER A 70 -1.78 -6.92 4.95
CA SER A 70 -3.21 -6.65 5.10
C SER A 70 -3.84 -7.40 6.27
N GLU A 71 -3.26 -8.52 6.70
CA GLU A 71 -3.66 -9.24 7.92
C GLU A 71 -3.57 -8.32 9.16
N HIS A 72 -2.68 -7.33 9.11
CA HIS A 72 -2.48 -6.33 10.15
C HIS A 72 -3.09 -4.96 9.80
N GLY A 73 -3.95 -4.88 8.78
CA GLY A 73 -4.56 -3.63 8.29
C GLY A 73 -5.23 -2.79 9.37
N HIS A 74 -5.80 -3.44 10.39
CA HIS A 74 -6.48 -2.80 11.51
C HIS A 74 -5.55 -1.95 12.39
N ARG A 75 -4.24 -2.11 12.25
CA ARG A 75 -3.20 -1.35 12.98
C ARG A 75 -2.62 -0.23 12.14
N TRP A 76 -2.90 -0.18 10.83
CA TRP A 76 -2.30 0.80 9.95
C TRP A 76 -2.84 2.19 10.28
N ARG A 77 -1.94 3.09 10.65
CA ARG A 77 -2.23 4.48 10.97
C ARG A 77 -1.93 5.39 9.78
N THR A 78 -0.82 5.14 9.11
CA THR A 78 -0.45 5.82 7.87
C THR A 78 -0.15 4.79 6.80
N LEU A 79 -0.62 5.07 5.58
CA LEU A 79 -0.27 4.31 4.40
C LEU A 79 0.30 5.26 3.36
N PHE A 80 1.53 5.00 2.93
CA PHE A 80 2.07 5.48 1.67
C PHE A 80 1.99 4.34 0.66
N LEU A 81 1.36 4.57 -0.48
CA LEU A 81 1.28 3.62 -1.58
C LEU A 81 1.78 4.28 -2.86
N TRP A 82 2.87 3.76 -3.40
CA TRP A 82 3.33 4.09 -4.74
C TRP A 82 3.03 2.93 -5.68
N CYS A 83 2.34 3.22 -6.79
CA CYS A 83 2.04 2.24 -7.82
C CYS A 83 2.56 2.72 -9.18
N ALA A 84 3.34 1.86 -9.85
CA ALA A 84 3.78 2.11 -11.23
C ALA A 84 2.61 2.14 -12.23
N THR A 85 1.51 1.44 -11.92
CA THR A 85 0.27 1.43 -12.72
C THR A 85 -0.98 1.61 -11.86
N PRO A 86 -2.02 2.29 -12.39
CA PRO A 86 -3.28 2.47 -11.67
C PRO A 86 -3.99 1.16 -11.28
N SER A 87 -3.89 0.12 -12.10
CA SER A 87 -4.49 -1.20 -11.84
C SER A 87 -3.95 -1.86 -10.57
N TYR A 88 -2.73 -1.53 -10.14
CA TYR A 88 -2.11 -2.13 -8.95
C TYR A 88 -2.67 -1.61 -7.64
N ILE A 89 -3.40 -0.48 -7.66
CA ILE A 89 -4.19 -0.06 -6.51
C ILE A 89 -5.18 -1.17 -6.11
N LYS A 90 -5.67 -1.97 -7.07
CA LYS A 90 -6.60 -3.09 -6.79
C LYS A 90 -5.98 -4.18 -5.92
N ILE A 91 -4.65 -4.28 -5.79
CA ILE A 91 -4.04 -5.22 -4.84
C ILE A 91 -4.46 -4.88 -3.40
N MET A 92 -4.78 -3.60 -3.13
CA MET A 92 -5.28 -3.16 -1.83
C MET A 92 -6.67 -3.72 -1.47
N GLU A 93 -7.39 -4.37 -2.41
CA GLU A 93 -8.64 -5.08 -2.12
C GLU A 93 -8.45 -6.10 -0.98
N LEU A 94 -7.25 -6.65 -0.85
CA LEU A 94 -6.88 -7.58 0.23
C LEU A 94 -7.00 -6.96 1.64
N ALA A 95 -6.94 -5.63 1.73
CA ALA A 95 -7.10 -4.85 2.96
C ALA A 95 -8.51 -4.29 3.16
N ARG A 96 -9.46 -4.55 2.26
CA ARG A 96 -10.85 -4.07 2.38
C ARG A 96 -11.46 -4.47 3.73
N GLY A 97 -12.13 -3.51 4.37
CA GLY A 97 -12.76 -3.69 5.68
C GLY A 97 -11.79 -3.82 6.86
N LYS A 98 -10.48 -3.73 6.63
CA LYS A 98 -9.46 -3.86 7.69
C LYS A 98 -8.84 -2.51 8.07
N LEU A 99 -9.07 -1.44 7.32
CA LEU A 99 -8.34 -0.16 7.46
C LEU A 99 -8.94 0.80 8.52
N ASN A 100 -9.52 0.27 9.59
CA ASN A 100 -10.30 1.05 10.56
C ASN A 100 -9.48 2.12 11.31
N SER A 101 -8.17 1.91 11.45
CA SER A 101 -7.26 2.83 12.14
C SER A 101 -6.53 3.79 11.20
N LEU A 102 -6.79 3.71 9.88
CA LEU A 102 -6.05 4.49 8.89
C LEU A 102 -6.43 5.97 9.01
N VAL A 103 -5.48 6.82 9.40
CA VAL A 103 -5.66 8.27 9.58
C VAL A 103 -5.17 9.07 8.38
N LYS A 104 -4.11 8.57 7.73
CA LYS A 104 -3.44 9.25 6.62
C LYS A 104 -3.19 8.29 5.46
N LEU A 105 -3.62 8.68 4.27
CA LEU A 105 -3.31 8.02 3.01
C LEU A 105 -2.48 8.95 2.13
N GLU A 106 -1.34 8.47 1.68
CA GLU A 106 -0.57 9.07 0.59
C GLU A 106 -0.56 8.09 -0.58
N LEU A 107 -1.08 8.52 -1.72
CA LEU A 107 -1.21 7.69 -2.90
C LEU A 107 -0.48 8.35 -4.07
N VAL A 108 0.50 7.65 -4.62
CA VAL A 108 1.25 8.07 -5.80
C VAL A 108 0.99 7.06 -6.92
N VAL A 109 0.43 7.53 -8.02
CA VAL A 109 0.11 6.71 -9.20
C VAL A 109 0.92 7.24 -10.37
N SER A 110 1.98 6.51 -10.72
CA SER A 110 2.84 6.86 -11.85
C SER A 110 2.22 6.43 -13.18
N ARG A 111 2.64 7.08 -14.28
CA ARG A 111 2.26 6.74 -15.66
C ARG A 111 3.37 5.98 -16.38
N ILE A 112 4.03 5.02 -15.73
CA ILE A 112 5.11 4.27 -16.40
C ILE A 112 4.56 3.37 -17.52
N SER A 113 3.26 3.05 -17.54
CA SER A 113 2.63 2.35 -18.66
C SER A 113 2.41 3.26 -19.88
N LEU A 114 3.46 3.42 -20.68
CA LEU A 114 3.41 4.04 -22.02
C LEU A 114 2.50 3.29 -23.01
N TRP A 115 1.94 2.14 -22.63
CA TRP A 115 1.41 1.15 -23.58
C TRP A 115 -0.05 0.77 -23.38
N HIS A 116 -0.70 1.13 -22.28
CA HIS A 116 -2.05 0.63 -21.99
C HIS A 116 -2.97 1.78 -21.60
N SER A 117 -4.03 1.98 -22.41
CA SER A 117 -5.18 2.84 -22.11
C SER A 117 -6.04 2.23 -20.99
N GLU A 118 -5.41 1.88 -19.87
CA GLU A 118 -6.12 1.30 -18.74
C GLU A 118 -7.03 2.39 -18.13
N SER A 119 -8.31 2.23 -18.43
CA SER A 119 -9.42 2.70 -17.61
C SER A 119 -9.39 1.92 -16.31
N ALA A 120 -8.49 2.27 -15.39
CA ALA A 120 -8.66 1.83 -14.01
C ALA A 120 -9.87 2.57 -13.45
N ALA A 121 -10.95 1.83 -13.24
CA ALA A 121 -12.10 2.33 -12.51
C ALA A 121 -11.64 2.79 -11.11
N PRO A 122 -12.19 3.90 -10.58
CA PRO A 122 -11.94 4.31 -9.20
C PRO A 122 -12.23 3.14 -8.25
N THR A 123 -11.34 2.90 -7.31
CA THR A 123 -11.57 1.92 -6.24
C THR A 123 -12.25 2.57 -5.05
N ASP A 124 -13.09 1.82 -4.35
CA ASP A 124 -13.81 2.24 -3.13
C ASP A 124 -13.21 1.65 -1.84
N ILE A 125 -12.04 1.01 -1.90
CA ILE A 125 -11.38 0.37 -0.73
C ILE A 125 -11.22 1.33 0.47
N PHE A 126 -11.02 2.63 0.19
CA PHE A 126 -10.81 3.65 1.21
C PHE A 126 -12.10 4.34 1.68
N LEU A 127 -13.23 4.06 1.04
CA LEU A 127 -14.52 4.69 1.35
C LEU A 127 -14.97 4.38 2.78
N ASP A 128 -14.71 3.15 3.24
CA ASP A 128 -15.10 2.66 4.57
C ASP A 128 -13.99 2.83 5.63
N CYS A 129 -13.09 3.80 5.47
CA CYS A 129 -12.04 4.08 6.46
C CYS A 129 -12.51 5.14 7.49
N PRO A 130 -13.12 4.78 8.64
CA PRO A 130 -13.77 5.74 9.55
C PRO A 130 -12.78 6.73 10.20
N SER A 131 -11.50 6.36 10.31
CA SER A 131 -10.47 7.19 10.91
C SER A 131 -9.74 8.09 9.92
N LEU A 132 -10.02 7.96 8.61
CA LEU A 132 -9.27 8.67 7.57
C LEU A 132 -9.55 10.17 7.66
N ARG A 133 -8.50 10.97 7.81
CA ARG A 133 -8.59 12.45 7.96
C ARG A 133 -7.76 13.19 6.93
N LYS A 134 -6.73 12.56 6.37
CA LYS A 134 -5.78 13.21 5.47
C LYS A 134 -5.53 12.33 4.26
N VAL A 135 -5.65 12.93 3.08
CA VAL A 135 -5.31 12.26 1.83
C VAL A 135 -4.39 13.16 1.02
N ILE A 136 -3.28 12.59 0.55
CA ILE A 136 -2.38 13.20 -0.42
C ILE A 136 -2.41 12.31 -1.66
N PHE A 137 -2.71 12.88 -2.80
CA PHE A 137 -2.75 12.19 -4.07
C PHE A 137 -1.77 12.83 -5.06
N CYS A 138 -0.95 12.01 -5.70
CA CYS A 138 -0.05 12.42 -6.78
C CYS A 138 -0.30 11.53 -8.00
N GLY A 139 -0.79 12.10 -9.11
CA GLY A 139 -1.16 11.35 -10.30
C GLY A 139 -2.30 12.00 -11.10
N ASP A 140 -2.82 11.30 -12.11
CA ASP A 140 -3.97 11.78 -12.88
C ASP A 140 -5.26 11.75 -12.05
N SER A 141 -6.04 12.83 -12.06
CA SER A 141 -7.29 12.96 -11.31
C SER A 141 -8.30 11.85 -11.58
N LYS A 142 -8.28 11.22 -12.78
CA LYS A 142 -9.19 10.09 -13.08
C LYS A 142 -8.92 8.84 -12.24
N TYR A 143 -7.76 8.76 -11.57
CA TYR A 143 -7.36 7.63 -10.72
C TYR A 143 -7.51 7.92 -9.23
N ILE A 144 -8.08 9.07 -8.85
CA ILE A 144 -8.41 9.34 -7.46
C ILE A 144 -9.44 8.28 -7.00
N PRO A 145 -9.16 7.51 -5.93
CA PRO A 145 -10.12 6.54 -5.41
C PRO A 145 -11.34 7.25 -4.82
N ALA A 146 -12.44 6.51 -4.62
CA ALA A 146 -13.54 7.03 -3.81
C ALA A 146 -13.07 7.20 -2.36
N LEU A 147 -13.42 8.33 -1.75
CA LEU A 147 -12.96 8.74 -0.43
C LEU A 147 -14.14 9.18 0.45
N PRO A 148 -14.06 9.01 1.78
CA PRO A 148 -15.07 9.47 2.72
C PRO A 148 -14.97 10.99 2.92
N ALA A 149 -15.38 11.76 1.91
CA ALA A 149 -15.14 13.19 1.81
C ALA A 149 -15.60 14.00 3.04
N ALA A 150 -16.74 13.62 3.63
CA ALA A 150 -17.33 14.34 4.76
C ALA A 150 -16.46 14.38 6.04
N GLN A 151 -15.53 13.44 6.21
CA GLN A 151 -14.65 13.38 7.39
C GLN A 151 -13.21 13.82 7.11
N LEU A 152 -12.86 14.16 5.87
CA LEU A 152 -11.52 14.60 5.53
C LEU A 152 -11.27 16.02 6.06
N SER A 153 -10.20 16.17 6.84
CA SER A 153 -9.70 17.47 7.31
C SER A 153 -8.75 18.13 6.31
N SER A 154 -8.16 17.34 5.40
CA SER A 154 -7.28 17.84 4.35
C SER A 154 -7.23 16.87 3.18
N PHE A 155 -7.19 17.43 1.97
CA PHE A 155 -7.02 16.73 0.73
C PHE A 155 -6.08 17.54 -0.17
N PHE A 156 -4.95 16.93 -0.55
CA PHE A 156 -3.96 17.56 -1.43
C PHE A 156 -3.83 16.74 -2.70
N VAL A 157 -3.78 17.43 -3.83
CA VAL A 157 -3.65 16.82 -5.16
C VAL A 157 -2.48 17.46 -5.88
N PHE A 158 -1.56 16.64 -6.37
CA PHE A 158 -0.44 17.01 -7.23
C PHE A 158 -0.63 16.31 -8.58
N LEU A 159 -0.86 17.09 -9.63
CA LEU A 159 -1.17 16.61 -10.98
C LEU A 159 0.06 16.64 -11.89
#